data_AF-A0A4U5JGJ0-F1
#
_entry.id   AF-A0A4U5JGJ0-F1
#
_cell.length_a   1.000
_cell.length_b   1.000
_cell.length_c   1.000
_cell.angle_alpha   90.00
_cell.angle_beta   90.00
_cell.angle_gamma   90.00
#
_symmetry.space_group_name_H-M   'P 1'
#
loop_
_entity.id
_entity.type
_entity.pdbx_description
1 polymer ?
#
loop_
_entity_poly.entity_id
_entity_poly.type
_entity_poly.pdbx_seq_one_letter_code
_entity_poly.pdbx_strand_id
1 'polypeptide(L)' 'MSRVPITDAVVEQLRDVLNADLLDHEHNHMGAGFAAQDLGHEELAQFIYEADASTYYEALERARSRSDDSE' A
#
# COMPACT_ATOMS: atom_id res chain seq x y z
N MET A 1 -4.25 -10.61 -14.59
CA MET A 1 -4.18 -10.03 -13.25
C MET A 1 -5.59 -9.95 -12.69
N SER A 2 -5.79 -10.38 -11.45
CA SER A 2 -7.11 -10.44 -10.81
C SER A 2 -7.32 -9.15 -10.01
N ARG A 3 -8.54 -8.62 -9.96
CA ARG A 3 -8.88 -7.54 -9.00
C ARG A 3 -8.77 -8.11 -7.59
N VAL A 4 -7.62 -7.90 -6.95
CA VAL A 4 -7.42 -8.23 -5.53
C VAL A 4 -8.26 -7.24 -4.71
N PRO A 5 -9.03 -7.71 -3.71
CA PRO A 5 -9.78 -6.81 -2.84
C PRO A 5 -8.83 -5.93 -2.04
N ILE A 6 -9.11 -4.62 -2.03
CA ILE A 6 -8.42 -3.65 -1.15
C ILE A 6 -9.12 -3.71 0.21
N THR A 7 -8.50 -4.41 1.16
CA THR A 7 -8.97 -4.52 2.55
C THR A 7 -8.56 -3.31 3.37
N ASP A 8 -9.23 -3.07 4.50
CA ASP A 8 -8.79 -2.06 5.47
C ASP A 8 -7.36 -2.32 5.97
N ALA A 9 -6.99 -3.59 6.16
CA ALA A 9 -5.64 -3.98 6.56
C ALA A 9 -4.58 -3.58 5.53
N VAL A 10 -4.83 -3.79 4.23
CA VAL A 10 -3.95 -3.31 3.15
C VAL A 10 -3.79 -1.79 3.21
N VAL A 11 -4.88 -1.06 3.44
CA VAL A 11 -4.84 0.41 3.53
C VAL A 11 -4.05 0.87 4.76
N GLU A 12 -4.25 0.25 5.92
CA GLU A 12 -3.50 0.58 7.15
C GLU A 12 -2.00 0.27 7.00
N GLN A 13 -1.65 -0.92 6.51
CA GLN A 13 -0.26 -1.30 6.26
C GLN A 13 0.41 -0.39 5.22
N LEU A 14 -0.33 0.05 4.20
CA LEU A 14 0.20 0.97 3.20
C LEU A 14 0.48 2.34 3.81
N ARG A 15 -0.32 2.79 4.76
CA ARG A 15 -0.04 4.03 5.51
C ARG A 15 1.21 3.89 6.38
N ASP A 16 1.39 2.75 7.03
CA ASP A 16 2.60 2.48 7.81
C ASP A 16 3.85 2.53 6.92
N VAL A 17 3.80 1.92 5.73
CA VAL A 17 4.86 2.01 4.72
C VAL A 17 5.13 3.45 4.28
N LEU A 18 4.09 4.24 4.03
CA LEU A 18 4.23 5.65 3.64
C LEU A 18 4.81 6.51 4.78
N ASN A 19 4.41 6.25 6.02
CA ASN A 19 4.92 6.96 7.21
C ASN A 19 6.35 6.55 7.57
N ALA A 20 6.77 5.34 7.19
CA ALA A 20 8.11 4.85 7.45
C ALA A 20 9.19 5.51 6.55
N ASP A 21 8.78 6.31 5.55
CA ASP A 21 9.67 7.00 4.59
C ASP A 21 10.64 6.03 3.88
N LEU A 22 10.25 4.75 3.77
CA LEU A 22 11.05 3.69 3.14
C LEU A 22 10.94 3.69 1.61
N LEU A 23 10.09 4.56 1.05
CA LEU A 23 9.82 4.63 -0.38
C LEU A 23 10.45 5.87 -1.00
N ASP A 24 11.27 5.67 -2.02
CA ASP A 24 11.76 6.77 -2.87
C ASP A 24 10.59 7.55 -3.52
N HIS A 25 9.51 6.83 -3.86
CA HIS A 25 8.30 7.41 -4.41
C HIS A 25 7.08 6.52 -4.08
N GLU A 26 6.00 7.13 -3.60
CA GLU A 26 4.71 6.47 -3.30
C GLU A 26 4.10 5.65 -4.46
N HIS A 27 4.38 6.00 -5.72
CA HIS A 27 3.87 5.28 -6.90
C HIS A 27 4.70 4.04 -7.24
N ASN A 28 5.83 3.86 -6.57
CA ASN A 28 6.68 2.69 -6.74
C ASN A 28 6.05 1.48 -6.01
N HIS A 29 5.07 0.84 -6.65
CA HIS A 29 4.41 -0.36 -6.12
C HIS A 29 5.41 -1.47 -5.81
N MET A 30 6.44 -1.67 -6.64
CA MET A 30 7.51 -2.64 -6.36
C MET A 30 8.26 -2.30 -5.07
N GLY A 31 8.63 -1.02 -4.89
CA GLY A 31 9.25 -0.54 -3.65
C GLY A 31 8.34 -0.73 -2.44
N ALA A 32 7.04 -0.46 -2.59
CA ALA A 32 6.05 -0.65 -1.52
C ALA A 32 5.94 -2.12 -1.12
N GLY A 33 6.07 -3.05 -2.08
CA GLY A 33 6.10 -4.48 -1.80
C GLY A 33 7.31 -4.92 -0.98
N PHE A 34 8.47 -4.31 -1.21
CA PHE A 34 9.67 -4.55 -0.40
C PHE A 34 9.55 -3.94 0.99
N ALA A 35 9.15 -2.67 1.08
CA ALA A 35 8.93 -2.00 2.37
C ALA A 35 7.89 -2.74 3.22
N ALA A 36 6.83 -3.27 2.59
CA ALA A 36 5.84 -4.10 3.26
C ALA A 36 6.46 -5.37 3.85
N GLN A 37 7.34 -6.07 3.12
CA GLN A 37 8.04 -7.25 3.63
C GLN A 37 8.97 -6.90 4.80
N ASP A 38 9.72 -5.81 4.69
CA ASP A 38 10.65 -5.36 5.73
C ASP A 38 9.93 -4.98 7.03
N LEU A 39 8.71 -4.42 6.94
CA LEU A 39 7.86 -4.10 8.09
C LEU A 39 7.03 -5.30 8.61
N GLY A 40 7.06 -6.45 7.94
CA GLY A 40 6.25 -7.62 8.30
C GLY A 40 4.77 -7.53 7.89
N HIS A 41 4.46 -6.67 6.92
CA HIS A 41 3.12 -6.49 6.35
C HIS A 41 2.88 -7.48 5.20
N GLU A 42 2.71 -8.76 5.56
CA GLU A 42 2.56 -9.87 4.59
C GLU A 42 1.34 -9.69 3.67
N GLU A 43 0.23 -9.16 4.20
CA GLU A 43 -1.00 -8.94 3.42
C GLU A 43 -0.81 -7.86 2.36
N LEU A 44 -0.14 -6.75 2.69
CA LEU A 44 0.22 -5.71 1.73
C LEU A 44 1.23 -6.22 0.69
N ALA A 45 2.24 -6.97 1.11
CA ALA A 45 3.23 -7.54 0.19
C ALA A 45 2.58 -8.48 -0.84
N GLN A 46 1.67 -9.35 -0.37
CA GLN A 46 0.90 -10.24 -1.25
C GLN A 46 -0.05 -9.44 -2.16
N PHE A 47 -0.76 -8.45 -1.61
CA PHE A 47 -1.62 -7.56 -2.38
C PHE A 47 -0.84 -6.90 -3.52
N ILE A 48 0.33 -6.33 -3.25
CA ILE A 48 1.17 -5.66 -4.25
C ILE A 48 1.67 -6.63 -5.32
N TYR A 49 1.98 -7.87 -4.92
CA TYR A 49 2.43 -8.90 -5.86
C TYR A 49 1.31 -9.33 -6.83
N GLU A 50 0.07 -9.41 -6.36
CA GLU A 50 -1.07 -9.87 -7.15
C GLU A 50 -1.83 -8.75 -7.86
N ALA A 51 -1.80 -7.53 -7.32
CA ALA A 51 -2.55 -6.38 -7.80
C ALA A 51 -1.91 -5.74 -9.05
N ASP A 52 -2.78 -5.25 -9.92
CA ASP A 52 -2.39 -4.35 -11.00
C ASP A 52 -1.99 -2.97 -10.46
N ALA A 53 -1.21 -2.22 -11.23
CA ALA A 53 -0.84 -0.84 -10.92
C ALA A 53 -2.07 0.04 -10.60
N SER A 54 -3.17 -0.13 -11.34
CA SER A 54 -4.43 0.60 -11.08
C SER A 54 -5.03 0.27 -9.72
N THR A 55 -4.98 -0.99 -9.29
CA THR A 55 -5.51 -1.42 -7.99
C THR A 55 -4.63 -0.94 -6.85
N TYR A 56 -3.31 -0.91 -7.05
CA TYR A 56 -2.37 -0.29 -6.12
C TYR A 56 -2.64 1.21 -5.94
N TYR A 57 -2.83 1.96 -7.04
CA TYR A 57 -3.13 3.39 -6.95
C TYR A 57 -4.45 3.68 -6.22
N GLU A 58 -5.49 2.86 -6.44
CA GLU A 58 -6.74 3.01 -5.69
C GLU A 58 -6.52 2.78 -4.18
N ALA A 59 -5.67 1.82 -3.79
CA ALA A 59 -5.32 1.61 -2.39
C ALA A 59 -4.53 2.78 -1.81
N LEU A 60 -3.60 3.35 -2.60
CA LEU A 60 -2.82 4.52 -2.24
C LEU A 60 -3.68 5.76 -2.01
N GLU A 61 -4.66 6.01 -2.89
CA GLU A 61 -5.62 7.10 -2.72
C GLU A 61 -6.46 6.94 -1.45
N ARG A 62 -6.91 5.71 -1.13
CA ARG A 62 -7.62 5.44 0.13
C ARG A 62 -6.74 5.66 1.37
N ALA A 63 -5.47 5.23 1.30
CA ALA A 63 -4.49 5.43 2.37
C ALA A 63 -4.25 6.93 2.63
N ARG A 64 -4.18 7.74 1.57
CA ARG A 64 -4.08 9.20 1.66
C ARG A 64 -5.34 9.85 2.20
N SER A 65 -6.50 9.57 1.61
CA SER A 65 -7.77 10.18 2.00
C SER A 65 -8.10 9.95 3.49
N ARG A 66 -7.69 8.81 4.07
CA ARG A 66 -7.88 8.52 5.49
C ARG A 66 -6.89 9.26 6.41
N SER A 67 -5.82 9.82 5.84
CA SER A 67 -4.79 10.62 6.53
C SER A 67 -5.14 12.09 6.58
N ASP A 68 -5.79 12.61 5.54
CA ASP A 68 -6.32 13.98 5.53
C ASP A 68 -7.58 14.16 6.40
N ASP A 69 -8.30 13.08 6.75
CA ASP A 69 -9.52 13.15 7.59
C ASP A 69 -9.22 13.24 9.11
N SER A 70 -7.95 13.38 9.52
CA SER A 70 -7.54 13.53 10.93
C SER A 70 -7.32 14.98 11.38
N GLU A 71 -7.87 15.97 10.67
CA GLU A 71 -7.79 17.41 11.00
C GLU A 71 -8.97 17.93 11.83
#